data_AF-A0A9W6DST0-F1
#
_entry.id   AF-A0A9W6DST0-F1
#
_cell.length_a   1.000
_cell.length_b   1.000
_cell.length_c   1.000
_cell.angle_alpha   90.00
_cell.angle_beta   90.00
_cell.angle_gamma   90.00
#
_symmetry.space_group_name_H-M   'P 1'
#
loop_
_entity.id
_entity.type
_entity.pdbx_description
1 polymer ?
#
loop_
_entity_poly.entity_id
_entity_poly.type
_entity_poly.pdbx_seq_one_letter_code
_entity_poly.pdbx_strand_id
1 'polypeptide(L)'
;ERIKKALFTEVKYGVFRCFLPRLLLWKRAGMENDRISYDDDHVPSWSWMLYNGKIDFLTKRDLKVPGGQSLGFDDSESGINIEVRQFEGCYTGERDGEHIIFTCTKKVEVTKEVEVGILHFDTNSAAKVKSRDCVVIGVSQDDDKDDPNKEYYILAVQKTSGEEEYERLGVGRVRACYVSKGSTSGKLL
;
A
#
# COMPACT_ATOMS: atom_id res chain seq x y z
N GLU A 1 -6.45 -8.68 23.40
CA GLU A 1 -6.17 -9.89 24.23
C GLU A 1 -6.82 -11.20 23.81
N ARG A 2 -8.15 -11.37 23.74
CA ARG A 2 -8.74 -12.69 23.46
C ARG A 2 -8.33 -13.29 22.10
N ILE A 3 -8.45 -12.52 21.01
CA ILE A 3 -8.09 -12.97 19.66
C ILE A 3 -6.56 -13.16 19.52
N LYS A 4 -5.77 -12.24 20.11
CA LYS A 4 -4.30 -12.34 20.19
C LYS A 4 -3.85 -13.71 20.72
N LYS A 5 -4.42 -14.13 21.86
CA LYS A 5 -4.16 -15.43 22.49
C LYS A 5 -4.65 -16.60 21.65
N ALA A 6 -5.85 -16.50 21.09
CA ALA A 6 -6.44 -17.57 20.27
C ALA A 6 -5.65 -17.84 18.97
N LEU A 7 -5.13 -16.79 18.33
CA LEU A 7 -4.35 -16.89 17.10
C LEU A 7 -2.84 -17.04 17.35
N PHE A 8 -2.40 -17.01 18.60
CA PHE A 8 -0.99 -17.01 18.99
C PHE A 8 -0.14 -16.05 18.13
N THR A 9 -0.63 -14.81 18.00
CA THR A 9 -0.03 -13.80 17.12
C THR A 9 0.20 -12.51 17.88
N GLU A 10 1.18 -11.73 17.43
CA GLU A 10 1.32 -10.35 17.82
C GLU A 10 0.21 -9.48 17.19
N VAL A 11 -0.22 -8.46 17.93
CA VAL A 11 -1.25 -7.50 17.50
C VAL A 11 -0.78 -6.11 17.86
N LYS A 12 -0.68 -5.23 16.87
CA LYS A 12 -0.33 -3.82 17.01
C LYS A 12 -1.35 -2.99 16.22
N TYR A 13 -1.90 -1.94 16.85
CA TYR A 13 -2.84 -0.99 16.24
C TYR A 13 -3.93 -1.62 15.34
N GLY A 14 -4.60 -2.65 15.87
CA GLY A 14 -5.71 -3.32 15.15
C GLY A 14 -5.29 -4.28 14.03
N VAL A 15 -3.99 -4.54 13.86
CA VAL A 15 -3.44 -5.44 12.84
C VAL A 15 -2.77 -6.65 13.47
N PHE A 16 -3.05 -7.84 12.94
CA PHE A 16 -2.53 -9.12 13.41
C PHE A 16 -1.34 -9.55 12.55
N ARG A 17 -0.22 -9.92 13.16
CA ARG A 17 1.00 -10.34 12.43
C ARG A 17 0.73 -11.47 11.44
N CYS A 18 -0.05 -12.49 11.83
CA CYS A 18 -0.38 -13.62 10.95
C CYS A 18 -1.25 -13.25 9.73
N PHE A 19 -1.90 -12.08 9.74
CA PHE A 19 -2.70 -11.57 8.61
C PHE A 19 -2.19 -10.21 8.12
N LEU A 20 -0.94 -9.85 8.44
CA LEU A 20 -0.37 -8.53 8.22
C LEU A 20 -0.51 -8.07 6.76
N PRO A 21 -0.14 -8.86 5.72
CA PRO A 21 -0.26 -8.39 4.34
C PRO A 21 -1.70 -7.99 3.98
N ARG A 22 -2.67 -8.86 4.31
CA ARG A 22 -4.08 -8.61 3.99
C ARG A 22 -4.62 -7.40 4.75
N LEU A 23 -4.28 -7.28 6.03
CA LEU A 23 -4.79 -6.22 6.88
C LEU A 23 -4.20 -4.86 6.55
N LEU A 24 -3.02 -4.79 5.91
CA LEU A 24 -2.47 -3.54 5.38
C LEU A 24 -3.19 -3.05 4.12
N LEU A 25 -3.92 -3.91 3.40
CA LEU A 25 -4.63 -3.52 2.17
C LEU A 25 -6.01 -2.91 2.41
N TRP A 26 -6.22 -2.31 3.58
CA TRP A 26 -7.42 -1.54 3.87
C TRP A 26 -7.44 -0.26 3.02
N LYS A 27 -8.63 0.22 2.67
CA LYS A 27 -8.90 1.54 2.09
C LYS A 27 -10.06 2.18 2.83
N ARG A 28 -10.16 3.50 2.76
CA ARG A 28 -11.30 4.23 3.34
C ARG A 28 -12.56 3.99 2.50
N ALA A 29 -13.69 3.77 3.18
CA ALA A 29 -15.01 3.58 2.58
C ALA A 29 -15.95 4.72 3.01
N GLY A 30 -15.58 5.96 2.69
CA GLY A 30 -16.31 7.18 3.02
C GLY A 30 -15.40 8.40 3.20
N MET A 31 -15.98 9.60 3.16
CA MET A 31 -15.29 10.90 3.29
C MET A 31 -15.58 11.58 4.63
N GLU A 32 -15.53 10.85 5.74
CA GLU A 32 -15.43 11.51 7.04
C GLU A 32 -14.00 12.05 7.13
N ASN A 33 -13.78 13.36 7.00
CA ASN A 33 -12.43 13.90 6.79
C ASN A 33 -11.51 13.87 8.03
N ASP A 34 -11.93 13.22 9.11
CA ASP A 34 -11.30 13.43 10.40
C ASP A 34 -10.43 12.24 10.80
N ARG A 35 -9.14 12.51 11.01
CA ARG A 35 -8.29 11.64 11.84
C ARG A 35 -8.93 11.54 13.22
N ILE A 36 -8.80 10.39 13.86
CA ILE A 36 -9.23 10.26 15.25
C ILE A 36 -8.28 11.10 16.11
N SER A 37 -8.84 11.96 16.95
CA SER A 37 -8.08 12.70 17.95
C SER A 37 -7.72 11.73 19.07
N TYR A 38 -6.43 11.48 19.25
CA TYR A 38 -5.91 10.73 20.38
C TYR A 38 -5.24 11.71 21.35
N ASP A 39 -5.32 11.43 22.65
CA ASP A 39 -4.60 12.21 23.67
C ASP A 39 -3.07 12.04 23.57
N ASP A 40 -2.63 11.01 22.84
CA ASP A 40 -1.23 10.69 22.59
C ASP A 40 -1.07 10.35 21.09
N ASP A 41 -0.25 11.11 20.35
CA ASP A 41 -0.13 11.12 18.87
C ASP A 41 0.61 9.89 18.28
N HIS A 42 0.34 8.69 18.80
CA HIS A 42 1.16 7.50 18.56
C HIS A 42 0.56 6.46 17.60
N VAL A 43 -0.54 6.76 16.90
CA VAL A 43 -1.13 5.81 15.94
C VAL A 43 -0.41 5.90 14.59
N PRO A 44 0.21 4.81 14.12
CA PRO A 44 1.03 4.84 12.91
C PRO A 44 0.19 4.98 11.64
N SER A 45 0.78 5.54 10.58
CA SER A 45 0.07 5.85 9.33
C SER A 45 -0.49 4.61 8.62
N TRP A 46 0.12 3.45 8.85
CA TRP A 46 -0.33 2.18 8.31
C TRP A 46 -1.56 1.60 9.00
N SER A 47 -1.91 2.09 10.20
CA SER A 47 -3.09 1.61 10.92
C SER A 47 -4.35 2.30 10.46
N TRP A 48 -5.37 1.49 10.13
CA TRP A 48 -6.71 1.99 9.84
C TRP A 48 -7.35 2.67 11.06
N MET A 49 -6.87 2.39 12.28
CA MET A 49 -7.35 3.03 13.50
C MET A 49 -6.99 4.52 13.55
N LEU A 50 -6.16 5.03 12.64
CA LEU A 50 -5.86 6.47 12.58
C LEU A 50 -7.07 7.31 12.10
N TYR A 51 -8.03 6.71 11.41
CA TYR A 51 -9.10 7.41 10.71
C TYR A 51 -10.48 7.05 11.24
N ASN A 52 -11.38 8.04 11.26
CA ASN A 52 -12.81 7.78 11.45
C ASN A 52 -13.44 7.14 10.21
N GLY A 53 -14.58 6.51 10.44
CA GLY A 53 -15.45 5.96 9.41
C GLY A 53 -15.20 4.49 9.11
N LYS A 54 -15.79 4.03 8.01
CA LYS A 54 -15.70 2.64 7.57
C LYS A 54 -14.43 2.43 6.75
N ILE A 55 -13.87 1.23 6.86
CA ILE A 55 -12.85 0.73 5.94
C ILE A 55 -13.41 -0.40 5.08
N ASP A 56 -12.79 -0.58 3.92
CA ASP A 56 -12.95 -1.73 3.04
C ASP A 56 -11.56 -2.30 2.72
N PHE A 57 -11.49 -3.45 2.04
CA PHE A 57 -10.22 -4.08 1.65
C PHE A 57 -10.15 -4.24 0.13
N LEU A 58 -8.97 -4.00 -0.45
CA LEU A 58 -8.80 -4.12 -1.91
C LEU A 58 -9.10 -5.50 -2.47
N THR A 59 -8.95 -6.54 -1.65
CA THR A 59 -9.22 -7.90 -2.07
C THR A 59 -9.79 -8.72 -0.94
N LYS A 60 -10.71 -9.60 -1.30
CA LYS A 60 -11.24 -10.66 -0.42
C LYS A 60 -10.56 -12.00 -0.68
N ARG A 61 -9.78 -12.11 -1.75
CA ARG A 61 -9.07 -13.32 -2.16
C ARG A 61 -7.80 -13.50 -1.35
N ASP A 62 -7.28 -14.71 -1.41
CA ASP A 62 -6.02 -15.04 -0.80
C ASP A 62 -4.85 -14.42 -1.58
N LEU A 63 -3.83 -14.05 -0.82
CA LEU A 63 -2.66 -13.33 -1.32
C LEU A 63 -1.42 -14.18 -1.12
N LYS A 64 -0.54 -14.15 -2.12
CA LYS A 64 0.83 -14.64 -1.99
C LYS A 64 1.74 -13.43 -1.74
N VAL A 65 2.53 -13.47 -0.67
CA VAL A 65 3.58 -12.47 -0.45
C VAL A 65 4.73 -12.76 -1.42
N PRO A 66 5.19 -11.78 -2.21
CA PRO A 66 6.34 -11.97 -3.10
C PRO A 66 7.58 -12.42 -2.34
N GLY A 67 8.36 -13.31 -2.97
CA GLY A 67 9.63 -13.75 -2.39
C GLY A 67 10.62 -12.60 -2.21
N GLY A 68 11.43 -12.66 -1.15
CA GLY A 68 12.44 -11.65 -0.83
C GLY A 68 11.89 -10.40 -0.13
N GLN A 69 10.61 -10.39 0.23
CA GLN A 69 10.03 -9.29 0.99
C GLN A 69 10.18 -9.52 2.50
N SER A 70 10.81 -8.56 3.18
CA SER A 70 10.66 -8.41 4.63
C SER A 70 9.38 -7.63 4.89
N LEU A 71 8.36 -8.29 5.45
CA LEU A 71 7.13 -7.65 5.90
C LEU A 71 6.76 -8.19 7.28
N GLY A 72 7.00 -7.39 8.30
CA GLY A 72 6.77 -7.77 9.69
C GLY A 72 6.89 -6.58 10.61
N PHE A 73 6.27 -6.68 11.79
CA PHE A 73 6.52 -5.70 12.84
C PHE A 73 8.02 -5.64 13.14
N ASP A 74 8.54 -4.43 13.28
CA ASP A 74 9.90 -4.25 13.77
C ASP A 74 9.93 -4.37 15.30
N ASP A 75 11.13 -4.26 15.87
CA ASP A 75 11.33 -4.33 17.32
C ASP A 75 10.85 -3.06 18.06
N SER A 76 10.40 -2.03 17.34
CA SER A 76 9.79 -0.84 17.92
C SER A 76 8.30 -1.05 18.21
N GLU A 77 7.68 -0.12 18.91
CA GLU A 77 6.25 -0.21 19.25
C GLU A 77 5.34 -0.07 18.02
N SER A 78 5.75 0.68 16.99
CA SER A 78 4.86 1.12 15.89
C SER A 78 5.36 0.84 14.47
N GLY A 79 6.59 0.37 14.28
CA GLY A 79 7.17 0.17 12.96
C GLY A 79 6.81 -1.16 12.28
N ILE A 80 6.79 -1.13 10.94
CA ILE A 80 6.80 -2.32 10.09
C ILE A 80 8.02 -2.26 9.18
N ASN A 81 8.84 -3.30 9.21
CA ASN A 81 9.91 -3.48 8.23
C ASN A 81 9.29 -3.68 6.84
N ILE A 82 9.73 -2.89 5.87
CA ILE A 82 9.23 -2.89 4.49
C ILE A 82 10.37 -2.91 3.48
N GLU A 83 10.05 -3.34 2.27
CA GLU A 83 10.90 -3.25 1.09
C GLU A 83 10.27 -2.26 0.11
N VAL A 84 10.89 -1.08 -0.02
CA VAL A 84 10.40 0.01 -0.86
C VAL A 84 10.89 -0.17 -2.29
N ARG A 85 9.97 -0.05 -3.23
CA ARG A 85 10.16 -0.13 -4.68
C ARG A 85 9.61 1.11 -5.33
N GLN A 86 9.88 1.29 -6.62
CA GLN A 86 9.46 2.48 -7.36
C GLN A 86 8.61 2.15 -8.57
N PHE A 87 7.68 3.04 -8.89
CA PHE A 87 6.95 3.01 -10.14
C PHE A 87 7.85 3.38 -11.33
N GLU A 88 7.83 2.56 -12.39
CA GLU A 88 8.65 2.72 -13.59
C GLU A 88 7.77 2.94 -14.83
N GLY A 89 8.09 3.95 -15.65
CA GLY A 89 7.39 4.18 -16.93
C GLY A 89 5.90 4.55 -16.83
N CYS A 90 5.41 4.88 -15.63
CA CYS A 90 4.03 5.29 -15.38
C CYS A 90 3.93 6.54 -14.49
N TYR A 91 2.73 7.13 -14.44
CA TYR A 91 2.35 8.28 -13.62
C TYR A 91 0.93 8.12 -13.09
N THR A 92 0.60 8.85 -12.03
CA THR A 92 -0.77 8.89 -11.49
C THR A 92 -1.53 10.08 -12.07
N GLY A 93 -2.78 9.86 -12.46
CA GLY A 93 -3.72 10.88 -12.87
C GLY A 93 -5.10 10.63 -12.26
N GLU A 94 -6.00 11.60 -12.37
CA GLU A 94 -7.39 11.46 -11.92
C GLU A 94 -8.30 11.22 -13.13
N ARG A 95 -9.21 10.26 -13.02
CA ARG A 95 -10.26 10.00 -14.01
C ARG A 95 -11.53 9.57 -13.30
N ASP A 96 -12.64 10.24 -13.59
CA ASP A 96 -13.96 9.95 -13.02
C ASP A 96 -13.99 9.90 -11.47
N GLY A 97 -13.13 10.71 -10.82
CA GLY A 97 -12.99 10.76 -9.36
C GLY A 97 -12.14 9.64 -8.75
N GLU A 98 -11.54 8.78 -9.58
CA GLU A 98 -10.59 7.74 -9.16
C GLU A 98 -9.16 8.14 -9.52
N HIS A 99 -8.20 7.70 -8.71
CA HIS A 99 -6.78 7.94 -8.98
C HIS A 99 -6.23 6.73 -9.72
N ILE A 100 -5.90 6.92 -10.99
CA ILE A 100 -5.52 5.86 -11.90
C ILE A 100 -4.02 5.97 -12.20
N ILE A 101 -3.35 4.83 -12.30
CA ILE A 101 -1.95 4.75 -12.76
C ILE A 101 -1.97 4.53 -14.27
N PHE A 102 -1.35 5.45 -14.99
CA PHE A 102 -1.28 5.47 -16.44
C PHE A 102 0.13 5.27 -16.97
N THR A 103 0.22 4.71 -18.16
CA THR A 103 1.43 4.73 -19.00
C THR A 103 1.10 5.27 -20.38
N CYS A 104 2.09 5.82 -21.05
CA CYS A 104 1.98 6.27 -22.44
C CYS A 104 2.64 5.23 -23.36
N THR A 105 1.87 4.67 -24.27
CA THR A 105 2.40 3.82 -25.34
C THR A 105 2.50 4.61 -26.64
N LYS A 106 3.68 4.60 -27.27
CA LYS A 106 3.86 5.17 -28.60
C LYS A 106 3.62 4.09 -29.64
N LYS A 107 2.58 4.22 -30.44
CA LYS A 107 2.41 3.45 -31.68
C LYS A 107 2.37 4.42 -32.85
N VAL A 108 3.44 4.37 -33.65
CA VAL A 108 3.63 5.06 -34.94
C VAL A 108 3.40 6.58 -34.88
N GLU A 109 2.14 7.04 -34.81
CA GLU A 109 1.73 8.45 -34.88
C GLU A 109 0.79 8.91 -33.75
N VAL A 110 0.36 8.01 -32.85
CA VAL A 110 -0.57 8.36 -31.75
C VAL A 110 0.00 7.91 -30.41
N THR A 111 0.07 8.85 -29.46
CA THR A 111 0.31 8.54 -28.05
C THR A 111 -1.01 8.12 -27.43
N LYS A 112 -1.10 6.87 -26.97
CA LYS A 112 -2.28 6.36 -26.25
C LYS A 112 -1.94 6.19 -24.78
N GLU A 113 -2.74 6.86 -23.94
CA GLU A 113 -2.75 6.64 -22.49
C GLU A 113 -3.43 5.30 -22.19
N VAL A 114 -2.75 4.46 -21.41
CA VAL A 114 -3.20 3.12 -21.02
C VAL A 114 -3.22 3.03 -19.51
N GLU A 115 -4.33 2.57 -18.96
CA GLU A 115 -4.47 2.25 -17.54
C GLU A 115 -3.70 0.97 -17.20
N VAL A 116 -2.92 1.05 -16.12
CA VAL A 116 -2.09 -0.05 -15.62
C VAL A 116 -2.26 -0.31 -14.14
N GLY A 117 -3.10 0.47 -13.45
CA GLY A 117 -3.38 0.32 -12.03
C GLY A 117 -4.32 1.40 -11.48
N ILE A 118 -4.67 1.26 -10.21
CA ILE A 118 -5.53 2.20 -9.46
C ILE A 118 -4.95 2.40 -8.06
N LEU A 119 -5.09 3.62 -7.54
CA LEU A 119 -4.71 4.05 -6.20
C LEU A 119 -5.93 4.60 -5.46
N HIS A 120 -6.00 4.29 -4.17
CA HIS A 120 -6.93 4.86 -3.22
C HIS A 120 -6.11 5.53 -2.12
N PHE A 121 -6.06 6.85 -2.14
CA PHE A 121 -5.36 7.64 -1.13
C PHE A 121 -6.15 7.70 0.16
N ASP A 122 -5.45 7.68 1.29
CA ASP A 122 -6.10 7.76 2.61
C ASP A 122 -6.63 9.18 2.90
N THR A 123 -6.05 10.19 2.25
CA THR A 123 -6.47 11.59 2.36
C THR A 123 -6.33 12.36 1.04
N ASN A 124 -7.05 13.48 0.93
CA ASN A 124 -6.92 14.40 -0.22
C ASN A 124 -5.55 15.10 -0.29
N SER A 125 -4.83 15.24 0.84
CA SER A 125 -3.47 15.77 0.83
C SER A 125 -2.48 14.73 0.32
N ALA A 126 -2.66 13.45 0.67
CA ALA A 126 -1.85 12.35 0.16
C ALA A 126 -1.92 12.23 -1.38
N ALA A 127 -3.09 12.48 -1.97
CA ALA A 127 -3.27 12.53 -3.42
C ALA A 127 -2.43 13.60 -4.14
N LYS A 128 -2.04 14.67 -3.43
CA LYS A 128 -1.21 15.76 -4.00
C LYS A 128 0.28 15.43 -3.96
N VAL A 129 0.67 14.39 -3.21
CA VAL A 129 2.06 13.96 -3.08
C VAL A 129 2.51 13.27 -4.37
N LYS A 130 3.60 13.76 -4.96
CA LYS A 130 4.19 13.18 -6.18
C LYS A 130 5.22 12.09 -5.85
N SER A 131 4.88 11.19 -4.93
CA SER A 131 5.73 10.05 -4.60
C SER A 131 5.63 8.99 -5.70
N ARG A 132 6.75 8.31 -5.96
CA ARG A 132 6.80 7.11 -6.81
C ARG A 132 7.08 5.85 -6.01
N ASP A 133 7.22 5.98 -4.70
CA ASP A 133 7.61 4.91 -3.82
C ASP A 133 6.39 4.06 -3.44
N CYS A 134 6.57 2.76 -3.46
CA CYS A 134 5.54 1.79 -3.12
C CYS A 134 6.11 0.58 -2.40
N VAL A 135 5.26 -0.13 -1.67
CA VAL A 135 5.58 -1.42 -1.04
C VAL A 135 4.66 -2.46 -1.64
N VAL A 136 5.20 -3.51 -2.25
CA VAL A 136 4.38 -4.58 -2.83
C VAL A 136 3.95 -5.52 -1.73
N ILE A 137 2.67 -5.54 -1.34
CA ILE A 137 2.18 -6.34 -0.22
C ILE A 137 1.86 -7.78 -0.62
N GLY A 138 1.42 -7.97 -1.87
CA GLY A 138 0.94 -9.26 -2.31
C GLY A 138 0.75 -9.32 -3.82
N VAL A 139 0.63 -10.54 -4.32
CA VAL A 139 0.05 -10.87 -5.62
C VAL A 139 -1.17 -11.77 -5.42
N SER A 140 -2.07 -11.80 -6.40
CA SER A 140 -3.19 -12.74 -6.33
C SER A 140 -2.68 -14.18 -6.28
N GLN A 141 -3.34 -15.04 -5.49
CA GLN A 141 -2.97 -16.45 -5.46
C GLN A 141 -3.11 -17.13 -6.82
N ASP A 142 -4.02 -16.62 -7.65
CA ASP A 142 -4.34 -17.15 -8.98
C ASP A 142 -3.32 -16.73 -10.05
N ASP A 143 -2.44 -15.77 -9.76
CA ASP A 143 -1.48 -15.26 -10.74
C ASP A 143 -0.35 -16.27 -11.00
N ASP A 144 -0.09 -16.52 -12.28
CA ASP A 144 1.07 -17.30 -12.70
C ASP A 144 2.35 -16.51 -12.41
N LYS A 145 3.41 -17.21 -11.97
CA LYS A 145 4.69 -16.59 -11.66
C LYS A 145 5.27 -15.87 -12.88
N ASP A 146 5.03 -16.43 -14.05
CA ASP A 146 5.55 -15.96 -15.34
C ASP A 146 4.59 -15.04 -16.10
N ASP A 147 3.40 -14.73 -15.54
CA ASP A 147 2.47 -13.78 -16.18
C ASP A 147 3.08 -12.36 -16.17
N PRO A 148 3.36 -11.77 -17.36
CA PRO A 148 3.87 -10.41 -17.46
C PRO A 148 2.85 -9.34 -17.03
N ASN A 149 1.56 -9.69 -16.95
CA ASN A 149 0.46 -8.79 -16.60
C ASN A 149 -0.07 -8.99 -15.19
N LYS A 150 0.55 -9.86 -14.37
CA LYS A 150 0.15 -10.07 -12.98
C LYS A 150 0.05 -8.76 -12.22
N GLU A 151 -0.90 -8.68 -11.30
CA GLU A 151 -1.16 -7.47 -10.53
C GLU A 151 -0.49 -7.56 -9.16
N TYR A 152 0.26 -6.52 -8.81
CA TYR A 152 0.74 -6.28 -7.48
C TYR A 152 -0.29 -5.50 -6.70
N TYR A 153 -0.63 -5.97 -5.50
CA TYR A 153 -1.28 -5.17 -4.48
C TYR A 153 -0.21 -4.41 -3.72
N ILE A 154 -0.35 -3.09 -3.65
CA ILE A 154 0.71 -2.20 -3.17
C ILE A 154 0.18 -1.22 -2.12
N LEU A 155 1.09 -0.73 -1.28
CA LEU A 155 0.94 0.54 -0.56
C LEU A 155 1.68 1.62 -1.34
N ALA A 156 1.06 2.78 -1.50
CA ALA A 156 1.79 3.99 -1.88
C ALA A 156 2.37 4.60 -0.60
N VAL A 157 3.65 4.96 -0.63
CA VAL A 157 4.36 5.47 0.55
C VAL A 157 5.15 6.74 0.20
N GLN A 158 5.49 7.51 1.22
CA GLN A 158 6.37 8.66 1.10
C GLN A 158 7.41 8.61 2.20
N LYS A 159 8.66 8.94 1.85
CA LYS A 159 9.73 9.08 2.83
C LYS A 159 9.47 10.28 3.74
N THR A 160 9.63 10.09 5.05
CA THR A 160 9.55 11.17 6.05
C THR A 160 10.90 11.87 6.21
N SER A 161 11.03 12.76 7.21
CA SER A 161 12.30 13.41 7.54
C SER A 161 13.37 12.45 8.09
N GLY A 162 12.98 11.26 8.56
CA GLY A 162 13.91 10.24 9.03
C GLY A 162 14.63 9.54 7.87
N GLU A 163 15.88 9.15 8.10
CA GLU A 163 16.57 8.26 7.16
C GLU A 163 15.85 6.90 7.18
N GLU A 164 15.33 6.47 6.03
CA GLU A 164 14.66 5.17 5.81
C GLU A 164 13.28 5.00 6.47
N GLU A 165 12.67 6.07 6.96
CA GLU A 165 11.31 6.08 7.49
C GLU A 165 10.29 6.52 6.45
N TYR A 166 9.14 5.87 6.44
CA TYR A 166 8.09 6.08 5.45
C TYR A 166 6.72 6.16 6.11
N GLU A 167 5.87 6.99 5.54
CA GLU A 167 4.44 7.04 5.85
C GLU A 167 3.63 6.49 4.67
N ARG A 168 2.49 5.91 5.00
CA ARG A 168 1.50 5.44 4.05
C ARG A 168 0.70 6.61 3.49
N LEU A 169 0.60 6.66 2.16
CA LEU A 169 -0.27 7.58 1.43
C LEU A 169 -1.60 6.95 1.04
N GLY A 170 -1.61 5.64 0.83
CA GLY A 170 -2.78 4.90 0.37
C GLY A 170 -2.45 3.48 -0.06
N VAL A 171 -3.41 2.85 -0.71
CA VAL A 171 -3.35 1.46 -1.17
C VAL A 171 -3.79 1.38 -2.62
N GLY A 172 -3.27 0.42 -3.38
CA GLY A 172 -3.73 0.21 -4.74
C GLY A 172 -3.35 -1.14 -5.32
N ARG A 173 -3.54 -1.23 -6.63
CA ARG A 173 -3.01 -2.31 -7.45
C ARG A 173 -2.40 -1.76 -8.72
N VAL A 174 -1.37 -2.44 -9.21
CA VAL A 174 -0.64 -2.05 -10.41
C VAL A 174 -0.07 -3.30 -11.08
N ARG A 175 0.00 -3.30 -12.41
CA ARG A 175 0.70 -4.35 -13.15
C ARG A 175 2.17 -4.41 -12.74
N ALA A 176 2.66 -5.62 -12.45
CA ALA A 176 3.99 -5.87 -11.90
C ALA A 176 5.13 -5.32 -12.76
N CYS A 177 4.95 -5.26 -14.09
CA CYS A 177 5.96 -4.74 -15.01
C CYS A 177 6.21 -3.23 -14.91
N TYR A 178 5.38 -2.49 -14.16
CA TYR A 178 5.57 -1.06 -13.87
C TYR A 178 6.10 -0.81 -12.45
N VAL A 179 6.58 -1.85 -11.77
CA VAL A 179 7.22 -1.74 -10.45
C VAL A 179 8.63 -2.29 -10.53
N SER A 180 9.59 -1.54 -9.99
CA SER A 180 11.01 -1.92 -9.98
C SER A 180 11.23 -3.31 -9.37
N LYS A 181 12.24 -4.03 -9.88
CA LYS A 181 12.66 -5.30 -9.29
C LYS A 181 13.52 -5.10 -8.04
N GLY A 182 14.38 -4.07 -8.06
CA GLY A 182 15.19 -3.68 -6.90
C GLY A 182 14.32 -3.01 -5.83
N SER A 183 14.68 -3.25 -4.58
CA SER A 183 14.10 -2.61 -3.42
C SER A 183 15.16 -2.04 -2.48
N THR A 184 14.75 -1.12 -1.64
CA THR A 184 15.52 -0.60 -0.50
C THR A 184 14.74 -0.91 0.77
N SER A 185 15.42 -1.43 1.78
CA SER A 185 14.80 -1.66 3.08
C SER A 185 14.42 -0.33 3.74
N GLY A 186 13.34 -0.35 4.52
CA GLY A 186 12.90 0.81 5.28
C GLY A 186 11.89 0.43 6.35
N LYS A 187 11.40 1.45 7.05
CA LYS A 187 10.40 1.32 8.11
C LYS A 187 9.16 2.12 7.77
N LEU A 188 8.01 1.44 7.79
CA LEU A 188 6.71 2.08 7.71
C LEU A 188 6.26 2.46 9.12
N LEU A 189 6.06 3.76 9.34
CA LEU A 189 5.58 4.36 10.58
C LEU A 189 4.13 4.83 10.46
#